data_AF-A0A1H8SKG6-F1
#
_entry.id   AF-A0A1H8SKG6-F1
#
_cell.length_a   1.000
_cell.length_b   1.000
_cell.length_c   1.000
_cell.angle_alpha   90.00
_cell.angle_beta   90.00
_cell.angle_gamma   90.00
#
_symmetry.space_group_name_H-M   'P 1'
#
loop_
_entity.id
_entity.type
_entity.pdbx_description
1 polymer ?
#
loop_
_entity_poly.entity_id
_entity_poly.type
_entity_poly.pdbx_seq_one_letter_code
_entity_poly.pdbx_strand_id
1 'polypeptide(L)'
;MLLWDLEMKDDLALLADVPASHLLDIAVTEVERTAAIILPDASRDAEAREVYQRCLTALHQAQAAGGAAMPVLDDELQEELFEASESSQWGVGPLMAAVDQCVGEEPSTPMDSQCATEVLGLCYQAVMEYQQIDDITPDTERQYPALLDTISTQQSLIRTAASRA
;
A
#
# COMPACT_ATOMS: atom_id res chain seq x y z
N MET A 1 -10.54 -15.21 -4.85
CA MET A 1 -10.35 -14.28 -5.97
C MET A 1 -11.26 -13.12 -5.71
N LEU A 2 -10.66 -11.98 -5.38
CA LEU A 2 -11.32 -10.73 -5.05
C LEU A 2 -11.75 -10.02 -6.34
N LEU A 3 -12.58 -8.99 -6.22
CA LEU A 3 -12.87 -8.09 -7.33
C LEU A 3 -11.57 -7.45 -7.85
N TRP A 4 -10.67 -7.07 -6.95
CA TRP A 4 -9.37 -6.50 -7.30
C TRP A 4 -8.57 -7.38 -8.25
N ASP A 5 -8.48 -8.69 -8.00
CA ASP A 5 -7.76 -9.64 -8.86
C ASP A 5 -8.30 -9.64 -10.30
N LEU A 6 -9.62 -9.47 -10.45
CA LEU A 6 -10.30 -9.48 -11.74
C LEU A 6 -10.08 -8.17 -12.51
N GLU A 7 -10.22 -7.03 -11.84
CA GLU A 7 -10.22 -5.72 -12.47
C GLU A 7 -8.79 -5.18 -12.68
N MET A 8 -7.81 -5.62 -11.88
CA MET A 8 -6.44 -5.10 -11.92
C MET A 8 -5.52 -5.88 -12.85
N LYS A 9 -5.90 -7.09 -13.29
CA LYS A 9 -5.02 -8.02 -14.01
C LYS A 9 -4.23 -7.39 -15.16
N ASP A 10 -4.91 -6.67 -16.04
CA ASP A 10 -4.29 -6.10 -17.24
C ASP A 10 -3.40 -4.90 -16.89
N ASP A 11 -3.77 -4.12 -15.88
CA ASP A 11 -2.98 -2.99 -15.41
C ASP A 11 -1.74 -3.43 -14.64
N LEU A 12 -1.83 -4.44 -13.78
CA LEU A 12 -0.67 -4.99 -13.04
C LEU A 12 0.42 -5.50 -13.98
N ALA A 13 0.07 -6.02 -15.16
CA ALA A 13 1.05 -6.43 -16.15
C ALA A 13 1.92 -5.27 -16.66
N LEU A 14 1.44 -4.03 -16.59
CA LEU A 14 2.19 -2.84 -17.00
C LEU A 14 3.31 -2.49 -16.02
N LEU A 15 3.23 -2.93 -14.76
CA LEU A 15 4.23 -2.62 -13.73
C LEU A 15 5.62 -3.19 -14.05
N ALA A 16 5.70 -4.27 -14.85
CA ALA A 16 6.96 -4.89 -15.22
C ALA A 16 7.90 -3.95 -15.99
N ASP A 17 7.34 -2.97 -16.72
CA ASP A 17 8.09 -1.99 -17.51
C ASP A 17 8.25 -0.63 -16.79
N VAL A 18 7.69 -0.48 -15.59
CA VAL A 18 7.75 0.77 -14.83
C VAL A 18 9.08 0.85 -14.06
N PRO A 19 9.84 1.97 -14.15
CA PRO A 19 11.06 2.16 -13.38
C PRO A 19 10.82 2.07 -11.86
N ALA A 20 11.80 1.52 -11.13
CA ALA A 20 11.72 1.35 -9.68
C ALA A 20 11.34 2.62 -8.90
N SER A 21 11.81 3.80 -9.33
CA SER A 21 11.44 5.07 -8.72
C SER A 21 9.95 5.39 -8.86
N HIS A 22 9.36 5.11 -10.02
CA HIS A 22 7.93 5.28 -10.22
C HIS A 22 7.12 4.17 -9.51
N LEU A 23 7.66 2.97 -9.35
CA LEU A 23 7.03 1.92 -8.54
C LEU A 23 6.91 2.33 -7.08
N LEU A 24 8.00 2.86 -6.50
CA LEU A 24 7.98 3.39 -5.14
C LEU A 24 6.99 4.56 -5.02
N ASP A 25 6.94 5.46 -6.00
CA ASP A 25 5.97 6.55 -6.00
C ASP A 25 4.52 6.07 -6.01
N ILE A 26 4.20 5.04 -6.80
CA ILE A 26 2.87 4.42 -6.81
C ILE A 26 2.56 3.84 -5.42
N ALA A 27 3.48 3.05 -4.88
CA ALA A 27 3.32 2.35 -3.61
C ALA A 27 3.09 3.33 -2.45
N VAL A 28 3.93 4.36 -2.31
CA VAL A 28 3.80 5.37 -1.26
C VAL A 28 2.50 6.17 -1.43
N THR A 29 2.17 6.57 -2.67
CA THR A 29 0.91 7.29 -2.94
C THR A 29 -0.31 6.48 -2.50
N GLU A 30 -0.32 5.18 -2.78
CA GLU A 30 -1.43 4.31 -2.43
C GLU A 30 -1.51 4.04 -0.93
N VAL A 31 -0.37 3.85 -0.27
CA VAL A 31 -0.28 3.73 1.20
C VAL A 31 -0.83 4.99 1.88
N GLU A 32 -0.42 6.18 1.43
CA GLU A 32 -0.91 7.46 1.98
C GLU A 32 -2.41 7.64 1.79
N ARG A 33 -2.92 7.31 0.60
CA ARG A 33 -4.35 7.36 0.30
C ARG A 33 -5.13 6.42 1.20
N THR A 34 -4.64 5.20 1.37
CA THR A 34 -5.27 4.18 2.23
C THR A 34 -5.24 4.61 3.69
N ALA A 35 -4.11 5.12 4.18
CA ALA A 35 -3.99 5.63 5.54
C ALA A 35 -4.97 6.77 5.83
N ALA A 36 -5.24 7.64 4.86
CA ALA A 36 -6.24 8.71 5.01
C ALA A 36 -7.69 8.19 5.16
N ILE A 37 -7.97 6.96 4.73
CA ILE A 37 -9.27 6.30 4.92
C ILE A 37 -9.32 5.60 6.28
N ILE A 38 -8.26 4.86 6.63
CA ILE A 38 -8.25 3.95 7.77
C ILE A 38 -7.91 4.66 9.09
N LEU A 39 -6.81 5.43 9.09
CA LEU A 39 -6.23 5.92 10.33
C LEU A 39 -7.08 6.94 11.07
N PRO A 40 -7.88 7.84 10.46
CA PRO A 40 -8.69 8.79 11.22
C PRO A 40 -9.62 8.13 12.24
N ASP A 41 -10.19 6.98 11.90
CA ASP A 41 -11.16 6.24 12.72
C ASP A 41 -10.52 5.16 13.60
N ALA A 42 -9.22 4.87 13.41
CA ALA A 42 -8.38 4.03 14.26
C ALA A 42 -8.05 4.72 15.61
N SER A 43 -9.07 5.27 16.27
CA SER A 43 -8.98 6.04 17.52
C SER A 43 -8.36 5.28 18.70
N ARG A 44 -8.26 3.95 18.60
CA ARG A 44 -7.70 3.07 19.63
C ARG A 44 -6.24 2.68 19.37
N ASP A 45 -5.68 3.10 18.25
CA ASP A 45 -4.34 2.66 17.82
C ASP A 45 -3.45 3.88 17.55
N ALA A 46 -3.19 4.64 18.62
CA ALA A 46 -2.29 5.79 18.56
C ALA A 46 -0.86 5.36 18.19
N GLU A 47 -0.48 4.16 18.61
CA GLU A 47 0.81 3.53 18.34
C GLU A 47 0.97 3.22 16.85
N ALA A 48 0.03 2.49 16.22
CA ALA A 48 0.10 2.24 14.77
C ALA A 48 0.15 3.54 13.96
N ARG A 49 -0.53 4.61 14.40
CA ARG A 49 -0.44 5.92 13.74
C ARG A 49 0.94 6.56 13.88
N GLU A 50 1.57 6.46 15.05
CA GLU A 50 2.93 6.97 15.28
C GLU A 50 3.96 6.20 14.45
N VAL A 51 3.88 4.87 14.47
CA VAL A 51 4.72 3.96 13.67
C VAL A 51 4.56 4.27 12.18
N TYR A 52 3.32 4.40 11.70
CA TYR A 52 3.04 4.81 10.33
C TYR A 52 3.71 6.13 9.96
N GLN A 53 3.61 7.16 10.81
CA GLN A 53 4.20 8.47 10.54
C GLN A 53 5.73 8.43 10.47
N ARG A 54 6.37 7.63 11.34
CA ARG A 54 7.81 7.41 11.32
C ARG A 54 8.24 6.71 10.03
N CYS A 55 7.55 5.65 9.64
CA CYS A 55 7.81 4.93 8.39
C CYS A 55 7.60 5.81 7.16
N LEU A 56 6.50 6.58 7.12
CA LEU A 56 6.20 7.49 6.03
C LEU A 56 7.27 8.57 5.86
N THR A 57 7.84 9.05 6.97
CA THR A 57 8.97 9.99 6.92
C THR A 57 10.17 9.38 6.18
N ALA A 58 10.49 8.12 6.43
CA ALA A 58 11.57 7.42 5.73
C ALA A 58 11.25 7.22 4.23
N LEU A 59 10.00 6.89 3.91
CA LEU A 59 9.52 6.75 2.52
C LEU A 59 9.62 8.08 1.74
N HIS A 60 9.17 9.19 2.33
CA HIS A 60 9.29 10.51 1.72
C HIS A 60 10.74 10.94 1.53
N GLN A 61 11.64 10.58 2.44
CA GLN A 61 13.08 10.83 2.27
C GLN A 61 13.65 10.03 1.09
N ALA A 62 13.25 8.76 0.93
CA ALA A 62 13.65 7.95 -0.22
C ALA A 62 13.14 8.52 -1.55
N GLN A 63 11.87 8.95 -1.61
CA GLN A 63 11.32 9.64 -2.78
C GLN A 63 12.06 10.95 -3.09
N ALA A 64 12.34 11.76 -2.07
CA ALA A 64 13.10 13.00 -2.23
C ALA A 64 14.54 12.77 -2.72
N ALA A 65 15.12 11.60 -2.41
CA ALA A 65 16.41 11.15 -2.94
C ALA A 65 16.33 10.56 -4.37
N GLY A 66 15.16 10.58 -5.00
CA GLY A 66 14.91 10.13 -6.38
C GLY A 66 14.26 8.75 -6.49
N GLY A 67 13.89 8.13 -5.37
CA GLY A 67 13.09 6.90 -5.32
C GLY A 67 13.78 5.64 -5.88
N ALA A 68 15.07 5.70 -6.19
CA ALA A 68 15.78 4.57 -6.81
C ALA A 68 15.90 3.34 -5.88
N ALA A 69 15.72 3.52 -4.58
CA ALA A 69 15.79 2.47 -3.58
C ALA A 69 14.75 2.70 -2.49
N MET A 70 14.23 1.61 -1.94
CA MET A 70 13.41 1.62 -0.73
C MET A 70 14.26 2.03 0.48
N PRO A 71 13.68 2.74 1.47
CA PRO A 71 14.37 3.03 2.71
C PRO A 71 14.59 1.74 3.51
N VAL A 72 15.67 1.71 4.29
CA VAL A 72 15.92 0.67 5.29
C VAL A 72 15.59 1.26 6.66
N LEU A 73 14.72 0.61 7.40
CA LEU A 73 14.38 1.01 8.77
C LEU A 73 15.45 0.50 9.74
N ASP A 74 15.54 1.12 10.92
CA ASP A 74 16.27 0.49 12.02
C ASP A 74 15.46 -0.67 12.63
N ASP A 75 16.16 -1.59 13.30
CA ASP A 75 15.56 -2.81 13.86
C ASP A 75 14.39 -2.50 14.81
N GLU A 76 14.46 -1.40 15.57
CA GLU A 76 13.41 -0.98 16.51
C GLU A 76 12.14 -0.58 15.77
N LEU A 77 12.24 0.31 14.77
CA LEU A 77 11.08 0.71 13.97
C LEU A 77 10.53 -0.43 13.11
N GLN A 78 11.39 -1.36 12.67
CA GLN A 78 10.93 -2.55 11.95
C GLN A 78 10.12 -3.50 12.85
N GLU A 79 10.54 -3.71 14.09
CA GLU A 79 9.78 -4.51 15.08
C GLU A 79 8.45 -3.84 15.42
N GLU A 80 8.44 -2.53 15.68
CA GLU A 80 7.21 -1.75 15.91
C GLU A 80 6.23 -1.83 14.72
N LEU A 81 6.75 -1.77 13.48
CA LEU A 81 5.94 -1.90 12.26
C LEU A 81 5.31 -3.29 12.15
N PHE A 82 6.08 -4.33 12.47
CA PHE A 82 5.56 -5.69 12.52
C PHE A 82 4.44 -5.82 13.55
N GLU A 83 4.63 -5.33 14.78
CA GLU A 83 3.59 -5.35 15.83
C GLU A 83 2.33 -4.58 15.40
N ALA A 84 2.50 -3.41 14.76
CA ALA A 84 1.38 -2.64 14.23
C ALA A 84 0.62 -3.38 13.11
N SER A 85 1.29 -4.25 12.35
CA SER A 85 0.67 -5.10 11.34
C SER A 85 -0.22 -6.21 11.92
N GLU A 86 -0.04 -6.55 13.20
CA GLU A 86 -0.90 -7.49 13.94
C GLU A 86 -2.10 -6.79 14.61
N SER A 87 -2.34 -5.51 14.32
CA SER A 87 -3.45 -4.75 14.89
C SER A 87 -4.80 -5.43 14.65
N SER A 88 -5.63 -5.43 15.69
CA SER A 88 -7.02 -5.92 15.64
C SER A 88 -8.01 -4.89 15.07
N GLN A 89 -7.56 -3.67 14.75
CA GLN A 89 -8.38 -2.67 14.10
C GLN A 89 -8.55 -2.99 12.61
N TRP A 90 -9.79 -2.98 12.13
CA TRP A 90 -10.13 -3.28 10.74
C TRP A 90 -9.32 -2.44 9.75
N GLY A 91 -8.56 -3.11 8.88
CA GLY A 91 -7.75 -2.49 7.84
C GLY A 91 -6.40 -1.92 8.30
N VAL A 92 -6.12 -1.82 9.60
CA VAL A 92 -4.81 -1.32 10.08
C VAL A 92 -3.71 -2.33 9.79
N GLY A 93 -3.94 -3.61 10.06
CA GLY A 93 -2.96 -4.67 9.82
C GLY A 93 -2.46 -4.70 8.37
N PRO A 94 -3.35 -4.84 7.36
CA PRO A 94 -2.94 -4.81 5.96
C PRO A 94 -2.31 -3.47 5.53
N LEU A 95 -2.74 -2.34 6.09
CA LEU A 95 -2.08 -1.05 5.82
C LEU A 95 -0.62 -1.05 6.31
N MET A 96 -0.34 -1.54 7.51
CA MET A 96 1.03 -1.60 8.03
C MET A 96 1.87 -2.63 7.26
N ALA A 97 1.28 -3.76 6.86
CA ALA A 97 1.95 -4.70 5.95
C ALA A 97 2.27 -4.05 4.59
N ALA A 98 1.40 -3.17 4.07
CA ALA A 98 1.69 -2.44 2.84
C ALA A 98 2.85 -1.45 3.02
N VAL A 99 2.97 -0.82 4.19
CA VAL A 99 4.12 0.03 4.55
C VAL A 99 5.40 -0.80 4.63
N ASP A 100 5.35 -2.00 5.22
CA ASP A 100 6.48 -2.92 5.32
C ASP A 100 6.98 -3.36 3.93
N GLN A 101 6.07 -3.62 2.99
CA GLN A 101 6.44 -3.90 1.59
C GLN A 101 7.06 -2.70 0.84
N CYS A 102 7.02 -1.50 1.42
CA CYS A 102 7.70 -0.33 0.87
C CYS A 102 9.11 -0.12 1.44
N VAL A 103 9.57 -0.96 2.36
CA VAL A 103 10.90 -0.87 2.97
C VAL A 103 11.80 -2.01 2.51
N GLY A 104 13.10 -1.73 2.39
CA GLY A 104 14.10 -2.70 1.95
C GLY A 104 14.84 -3.33 3.12
N GLU A 105 15.24 -4.60 2.97
CA GLU A 105 16.14 -5.28 3.92
C GLU A 105 17.58 -4.75 3.86
N GLU A 106 18.01 -4.30 2.68
CA GLU A 106 19.37 -3.83 2.40
C GLU A 106 19.38 -2.44 1.75
N PRO A 107 20.43 -1.63 1.99
CA PRO A 107 20.59 -0.37 1.31
C PRO A 107 20.68 -0.57 -0.20
N SER A 108 20.01 0.31 -0.96
CA SER A 108 19.94 0.28 -2.43
C SER A 108 19.01 -0.77 -3.04
N THR A 109 18.23 -1.52 -2.23
CA THR A 109 17.21 -2.42 -2.77
C THR A 109 16.14 -1.62 -3.51
N PRO A 110 15.99 -1.79 -4.83
CA PRO A 110 14.94 -1.12 -5.59
C PRO A 110 13.59 -1.80 -5.34
N MET A 111 12.50 -1.04 -5.41
CA MET A 111 11.18 -1.64 -5.50
C MET A 111 11.01 -2.30 -6.87
N ASP A 112 10.57 -3.56 -6.87
CA ASP A 112 10.20 -4.27 -8.09
C ASP A 112 8.68 -4.33 -8.29
N SER A 113 8.26 -4.83 -9.46
CA SER A 113 6.84 -4.89 -9.83
C SER A 113 6.03 -5.83 -8.93
N GLN A 114 6.67 -6.84 -8.34
CA GLN A 114 6.00 -7.78 -7.45
C GLN A 114 5.71 -7.09 -6.11
N CYS A 115 6.72 -6.45 -5.51
CA CYS A 115 6.53 -5.65 -4.29
C CYS A 115 5.45 -4.59 -4.48
N ALA A 116 5.51 -3.84 -5.59
CA ALA A 116 4.47 -2.85 -5.90
C ALA A 116 3.07 -3.47 -6.03
N THR A 117 2.96 -4.65 -6.65
CA THR A 117 1.68 -5.38 -6.75
C THR A 117 1.15 -5.78 -5.37
N GLU A 118 2.03 -6.27 -4.50
CA GLU A 118 1.68 -6.66 -3.13
C GLU A 118 1.21 -5.45 -2.31
N VAL A 119 1.90 -4.31 -2.39
CA VAL A 119 1.46 -3.05 -1.74
C VAL A 119 0.05 -2.65 -2.18
N LEU A 120 -0.23 -2.65 -3.49
CA LEU A 120 -1.54 -2.28 -4.03
C LEU A 120 -2.65 -3.24 -3.56
N GLY A 121 -2.35 -4.54 -3.51
CA GLY A 121 -3.27 -5.56 -3.01
C GLY A 121 -3.56 -5.43 -1.51
N LEU A 122 -2.53 -5.17 -0.70
CA LEU A 122 -2.66 -4.95 0.74
C LEU A 122 -3.44 -3.66 1.05
N CYS A 123 -3.23 -2.60 0.27
CA CYS A 123 -4.03 -1.37 0.38
C CYS A 123 -5.50 -1.61 0.03
N TYR A 124 -5.78 -2.41 -1.00
CA TYR A 124 -7.16 -2.83 -1.31
C TYR A 124 -7.78 -3.64 -0.17
N GLN A 125 -7.02 -4.61 0.39
CA GLN A 125 -7.46 -5.41 1.52
C GLN A 125 -7.74 -4.54 2.75
N ALA A 126 -6.90 -3.54 3.03
CA ALA A 126 -7.12 -2.60 4.13
C ALA A 126 -8.48 -1.89 4.00
N VAL A 127 -8.78 -1.34 2.82
CA VAL A 127 -10.08 -0.69 2.56
C VAL A 127 -11.23 -1.68 2.66
N MET A 128 -11.05 -2.91 2.17
CA MET A 128 -12.06 -3.97 2.23
C MET A 128 -12.40 -4.40 3.66
N GLU A 129 -11.38 -4.66 4.48
CA GLU A 129 -11.58 -4.97 5.90
C GLU A 129 -12.26 -3.82 6.63
N TYR A 130 -11.88 -2.59 6.31
CA TYR A 130 -12.51 -1.39 6.88
C TYR A 130 -14.00 -1.26 6.55
N GLN A 131 -14.43 -1.72 5.36
CA GLN A 131 -15.84 -1.77 5.00
C GLN A 131 -16.64 -2.82 5.80
N GLN A 132 -15.97 -3.75 6.52
CA GLN A 132 -16.59 -4.81 7.30
C GLN A 132 -17.61 -5.62 6.49
N ILE A 133 -17.19 -6.10 5.32
CA ILE A 133 -18.02 -6.89 4.40
C ILE A 133 -18.13 -8.33 4.93
N ASP A 134 -19.35 -8.78 5.22
CA ASP A 134 -19.58 -10.10 5.80
C ASP A 134 -19.32 -11.28 4.83
N ASP A 135 -19.73 -11.13 3.56
CA ASP A 135 -19.58 -12.16 2.51
C ASP A 135 -18.79 -11.59 1.33
N ILE A 136 -17.49 -11.87 1.31
CA ILE A 136 -16.56 -11.31 0.32
C ILE A 136 -16.66 -12.11 -0.98
N THR A 137 -17.27 -11.49 -1.97
CA THR A 137 -17.35 -11.96 -3.36
C THR A 137 -17.22 -10.76 -4.30
N PRO A 138 -16.80 -10.95 -5.56
CA PRO A 138 -16.72 -9.83 -6.49
C PRO A 138 -18.03 -9.06 -6.68
N ASP A 139 -19.18 -9.72 -6.57
CA ASP A 139 -20.49 -9.07 -6.72
C ASP A 139 -20.93 -8.30 -5.47
N THR A 140 -20.48 -8.71 -4.27
CA THR A 140 -20.69 -7.94 -3.05
C THR A 140 -19.71 -6.77 -2.99
N GLU A 141 -18.43 -6.99 -3.31
CA GLU A 141 -17.40 -5.94 -3.38
C GLU A 141 -17.80 -4.79 -4.32
N ARG A 142 -18.45 -5.09 -5.46
CA ARG A 142 -18.98 -4.08 -6.41
C ARG A 142 -20.02 -3.13 -5.82
N GLN A 143 -20.61 -3.46 -4.67
CA GLN A 143 -21.61 -2.62 -4.01
C GLN A 143 -20.98 -1.55 -3.12
N TYR A 144 -19.65 -1.57 -2.93
CA TYR A 144 -18.91 -0.65 -2.06
C TYR A 144 -18.13 0.37 -2.89
N PRO A 145 -18.59 1.65 -2.95
CA PRO A 145 -17.93 2.68 -3.76
C PRO A 145 -16.46 2.88 -3.42
N ALA A 146 -16.06 2.70 -2.14
CA ALA A 146 -14.66 2.83 -1.71
C ALA A 146 -13.72 1.79 -2.36
N LEU A 147 -14.22 0.58 -2.65
CA LEU A 147 -13.45 -0.46 -3.32
C LEU A 147 -13.31 -0.18 -4.82
N LEU A 148 -14.38 0.29 -5.45
CA LEU A 148 -14.35 0.70 -6.85
C LEU A 148 -13.44 1.92 -7.07
N ASP A 149 -13.50 2.89 -6.16
CA ASP A 149 -12.62 4.07 -6.19
C ASP A 149 -11.15 3.70 -6.01
N THR A 150 -10.86 2.76 -5.09
CA THR A 150 -9.52 2.20 -4.93
C THR A 150 -9.02 1.57 -6.23
N ILE A 151 -9.78 0.66 -6.85
CA ILE A 151 -9.41 0.03 -8.12
C ILE A 151 -9.17 1.09 -9.20
N SER A 152 -10.13 2.01 -9.41
CA SER A 152 -10.01 3.06 -10.43
C SER A 152 -8.78 3.95 -10.21
N THR A 153 -8.47 4.28 -8.95
CA THR A 153 -7.31 5.11 -8.61
C THR A 153 -6.02 4.36 -8.88
N GLN A 154 -5.90 3.11 -8.44
CA GLN A 154 -4.71 2.30 -8.67
C GLN A 154 -4.47 2.09 -10.17
N GLN A 155 -5.50 1.77 -10.96
CA GLN A 155 -5.39 1.69 -12.43
C GLN A 155 -4.87 3.00 -13.03
N SER A 156 -5.38 4.15 -12.55
CA SER A 156 -4.93 5.46 -13.02
C SER A 156 -3.47 5.74 -12.68
N LEU A 157 -3.02 5.37 -11.46
CA LEU A 157 -1.63 5.51 -11.04
C LEU A 157 -0.70 4.68 -11.94
N ILE A 158 -1.03 3.41 -12.15
CA ILE A 158 -0.24 2.50 -12.99
C ILE A 158 -0.15 3.01 -14.42
N ARG A 159 -1.28 3.31 -15.06
CA ARG A 159 -1.32 3.78 -16.45
C ARG A 159 -0.54 5.08 -16.62
N THR A 160 -0.62 5.99 -15.64
CA THR A 160 0.13 7.24 -15.65
C THR A 160 1.64 6.99 -15.57
N ALA A 161 2.08 6.12 -14.66
CA ALA A 161 3.49 5.77 -14.53
C ALA A 161 4.03 5.05 -15.77
N ALA A 162 3.29 4.09 -16.30
CA ALA A 162 3.65 3.34 -17.51
C ALA A 162 3.75 4.26 -18.74
N SER A 163 2.93 5.32 -18.82
CA SER A 163 3.03 6.31 -19.92
C SER A 163 4.27 7.21 -19.86
N ARG A 164 4.99 7.20 -18.73
CA ARG A 164 6.20 8.00 -18.47
C ARG A 164 7.47 7.16 -18.44
N ALA A 165 7.35 5.83 -18.54
CA ALA A 165 8.46 4.89 -18.66
C ALA A 165 9.03 4.91 -20.09
#